data_AF-A0A1Q2KVX5-F1
#
_entry.id   AF-A0A1Q2KVX5-F1
#
_cell.length_a   1.000
_cell.length_b   1.000
_cell.length_c   1.000
_cell.angle_alpha   90.00
_cell.angle_beta   90.00
_cell.angle_gamma   90.00
#
_symmetry.space_group_name_H-M   'P 1'
#
loop_
_entity.id
_entity.type
_entity.pdbx_description
1 polymer ?
#
loop_
_entity_poly.entity_id
_entity_poly.type
_entity_poly.pdbx_seq_one_letter_code
_entity_poly.pdbx_strand_id
1 'polypeptide(L)'
;MAESFAKAKYFLEELFFSVTKKGELFYTYHSGSLLNSAELQKELGVSRATISRYVQQGMEVIPKTGHKRYPLHNTFYWKNGIWAAQLQVQQERYRIRNQTMEQLIEELQAEVLAFETAYKGTFEEVFGDIQDPYQLSKPDDYFDWHDAIEELKRIDD
;
A
#
# COMPACT_ATOMS: atom_id res chain seq x y z
N MET A 1 -22.96 -14.87 1.32
CA MET A 1 -23.12 -13.49 1.84
C MET A 1 -21.84 -12.68 1.78
N ALA A 2 -20.70 -13.19 2.25
CA ALA A 2 -19.41 -12.47 2.18
C ALA A 2 -19.01 -12.04 0.75
N GLU A 3 -19.18 -12.92 -0.24
CA GLU A 3 -18.87 -12.63 -1.64
C GLU A 3 -19.76 -11.52 -2.24
N SER A 4 -21.09 -11.60 -2.07
CA SER A 4 -22.00 -10.59 -2.62
C SER A 4 -21.71 -9.20 -2.05
N PHE A 5 -21.43 -9.13 -0.74
CA PHE A 5 -21.01 -7.90 -0.09
C PHE A 5 -19.65 -7.41 -0.62
N ALA A 6 -18.67 -8.30 -0.76
CA ALA A 6 -17.35 -7.96 -1.30
C ALA A 6 -17.45 -7.35 -2.71
N LYS A 7 -18.19 -7.99 -3.62
CA LYS A 7 -18.39 -7.46 -4.97
C LYS A 7 -19.10 -6.11 -4.94
N ALA A 8 -20.18 -5.99 -4.16
CA ALA A 8 -20.91 -4.73 -4.03
C ALA A 8 -20.04 -3.59 -3.48
N LYS A 9 -19.24 -3.86 -2.44
CA LYS A 9 -18.29 -2.90 -1.86
C LYS A 9 -17.29 -2.43 -2.91
N TYR A 10 -16.64 -3.37 -3.60
CA TYR A 10 -15.64 -3.06 -4.63
C TYR A 10 -16.21 -2.18 -5.74
N PHE A 11 -17.39 -2.52 -6.28
CA PHE A 11 -18.00 -1.73 -7.35
C PHE A 11 -18.51 -0.36 -6.87
N LEU A 12 -18.92 -0.24 -5.60
CA LEU A 12 -19.25 1.05 -5.01
C LEU A 12 -18.02 1.95 -4.90
N GLU A 13 -16.88 1.40 -4.47
CA GLU A 13 -15.60 2.13 -4.40
C GLU A 13 -15.13 2.54 -5.79
N GLU A 14 -15.20 1.64 -6.78
CA GLU A 14 -14.89 1.97 -8.18
C GLU A 14 -15.77 3.09 -8.72
N LEU A 15 -17.08 3.02 -8.49
CA LEU A 15 -18.02 4.05 -8.90
C LEU A 15 -17.66 5.38 -8.23
N PHE A 16 -17.45 5.37 -6.92
CA PHE A 16 -17.07 6.56 -6.16
C PHE A 16 -15.79 7.20 -6.70
N PHE A 17 -14.76 6.41 -7.02
CA PHE A 17 -13.53 6.91 -7.64
C PHE A 17 -13.73 7.43 -9.05
N SER A 18 -14.70 6.89 -9.80
CA SER A 18 -15.00 7.36 -11.16
C SER A 18 -15.71 8.72 -11.19
N VAL A 19 -16.49 9.07 -10.16
CA VAL A 19 -17.35 10.28 -10.16
C VAL A 19 -16.85 11.41 -9.27
N THR A 20 -15.93 11.15 -8.35
CA THR A 20 -15.37 12.17 -7.45
C THR A 20 -13.94 12.51 -7.82
N LYS A 21 -13.37 13.62 -7.32
CA LYS A 21 -11.92 13.93 -7.44
C LYS A 21 -11.13 13.68 -6.15
N LYS A 22 -11.77 13.84 -4.99
CA LYS A 22 -11.23 13.60 -3.65
C LYS A 22 -12.33 13.04 -2.74
N GLY A 23 -11.94 12.50 -1.59
CA GLY A 23 -12.86 12.05 -0.55
C GLY A 23 -12.70 10.56 -0.22
N GLU A 24 -13.42 10.14 0.81
CA GLU A 24 -13.25 8.84 1.44
C GLU A 24 -14.59 8.16 1.71
N LEU A 25 -14.63 6.83 1.57
CA LEU A 25 -15.77 6.01 1.97
C LEU A 25 -15.44 5.33 3.29
N PHE A 26 -16.25 5.60 4.31
CA PHE A 26 -16.10 4.98 5.63
C PHE A 26 -17.06 3.81 5.78
N TYR A 27 -16.52 2.63 6.05
CA TYR A 27 -17.29 1.42 6.31
C TYR A 27 -17.31 1.11 7.80
N THR A 28 -18.52 0.93 8.35
CA THR A 28 -18.71 0.47 9.72
C THR A 28 -19.24 -0.96 9.69
N TYR A 29 -18.58 -1.85 10.44
CA TYR A 29 -18.89 -3.27 10.47
C TYR A 29 -19.58 -3.66 11.76
N HIS A 30 -20.62 -4.50 11.65
CA HIS A 30 -21.18 -5.17 12.80
C HIS A 30 -20.17 -6.19 13.35
N SER A 31 -20.11 -6.37 14.68
CA SER A 31 -19.13 -7.26 15.33
C SER A 31 -19.22 -8.72 14.83
N GLY A 32 -20.44 -9.17 14.49
CA GLY A 32 -20.69 -10.50 13.89
C GLY A 32 -20.13 -10.67 12.47
N SER A 33 -19.72 -9.58 11.81
CA SER A 33 -19.09 -9.58 10.49
C SER A 33 -17.57 -9.44 10.56
N LEU A 34 -17.00 -9.49 11.77
CA LEU A 34 -15.56 -9.40 12.02
C LEU A 34 -15.01 -10.75 12.50
N LEU A 35 -13.84 -11.08 11.98
CA LEU A 35 -13.06 -12.25 12.31
C LEU A 35 -11.84 -11.84 13.15
N ASN A 36 -11.41 -12.76 14.01
CA ASN A 36 -10.08 -12.73 14.61
C ASN A 36 -9.05 -13.42 13.69
N SER A 37 -7.76 -13.33 14.03
CA SER A 37 -6.71 -13.94 13.21
C SER A 37 -6.87 -15.45 13.05
N ALA A 38 -7.27 -16.19 14.09
CA ALA A 38 -7.40 -17.65 14.02
C ALA A 38 -8.57 -18.09 13.11
N GLU A 39 -9.70 -17.38 13.19
CA GLU A 39 -10.84 -17.56 12.29
C GLU A 39 -10.42 -17.28 10.85
N LEU A 40 -9.73 -16.17 10.59
CA LEU A 40 -9.26 -15.81 9.25
C LEU A 40 -8.25 -16.82 8.68
N GLN A 41 -7.32 -17.33 9.50
CA GLN A 41 -6.39 -18.40 9.10
C GLN A 41 -7.12 -19.64 8.63
N LYS A 42 -8.17 -20.04 9.37
CA LYS A 42 -8.97 -21.22 9.03
C LYS A 42 -9.71 -21.03 7.70
N GLU A 43 -10.31 -19.87 7.48
CA GLU A 43 -11.08 -19.58 6.26
C GLU A 43 -10.20 -19.48 5.01
N LEU A 44 -9.01 -18.88 5.14
CA LEU A 44 -8.05 -18.71 4.04
C LEU A 44 -7.13 -19.93 3.85
N GLY A 45 -6.99 -20.78 4.87
CA GLY A 45 -6.03 -21.90 4.84
C GLY A 45 -4.57 -21.46 4.84
N VAL A 46 -4.24 -20.32 5.47
CA VAL A 46 -2.89 -19.73 5.46
C VAL A 46 -2.30 -19.53 6.85
N SER A 47 -0.98 -19.36 6.89
CA SER A 47 -0.27 -19.04 8.13
C SER A 47 -0.57 -17.62 8.62
N ARG A 48 -0.36 -17.38 9.92
CA ARG A 48 -0.43 -16.04 10.50
C ARG A 48 0.57 -15.07 9.88
N ALA A 49 1.76 -15.56 9.49
CA ALA A 49 2.76 -14.77 8.79
C ALA A 49 2.24 -14.33 7.41
N THR A 50 1.50 -15.19 6.71
CA THR A 50 0.87 -14.85 5.43
C THR A 50 -0.22 -13.79 5.62
N ILE A 51 -1.05 -13.89 6.66
CA ILE A 51 -2.02 -12.84 7.02
C ILE A 51 -1.30 -11.50 7.27
N SER A 52 -0.17 -11.52 7.98
CA SER A 52 0.61 -10.30 8.21
C SER A 52 1.08 -9.66 6.91
N ARG A 53 1.55 -10.45 5.96
CA ARG A 53 1.92 -9.96 4.62
C ARG A 53 0.72 -9.40 3.87
N TYR A 54 -0.42 -10.08 3.92
CA TYR A 54 -1.65 -9.56 3.31
C TYR A 54 -2.05 -8.21 3.90
N VAL A 55 -1.94 -8.01 5.22
CA VAL A 55 -2.18 -6.69 5.85
C VAL A 55 -1.22 -5.63 5.32
N GLN A 56 0.07 -5.95 5.23
CA GLN A 56 1.07 -5.04 4.66
C GLN A 56 0.79 -4.71 3.18
N GLN A 57 0.19 -5.66 2.46
CA GLN A 57 -0.18 -5.54 1.06
C GLN A 57 -1.61 -5.00 0.85
N GLY A 58 -2.23 -4.42 1.88
CA GLY A 58 -3.52 -3.76 1.72
C GLY A 58 -4.75 -4.55 2.16
N MET A 59 -4.61 -5.66 2.89
CA MET A 59 -5.79 -6.31 3.47
C MET A 59 -6.44 -5.39 4.50
N GLU A 60 -7.73 -5.16 4.34
CA GLU A 60 -8.50 -4.27 5.21
C GLU A 60 -8.48 -4.76 6.67
N VAL A 61 -8.20 -3.86 7.60
CA VAL A 61 -8.20 -4.11 9.04
C VAL A 61 -8.91 -2.96 9.74
N ILE A 62 -9.87 -3.28 10.61
CA ILE A 62 -10.60 -2.28 11.37
C ILE A 62 -9.79 -1.91 12.62
N PRO A 63 -9.34 -0.64 12.77
CA PRO A 63 -8.61 -0.24 13.95
C PRO A 63 -9.50 -0.27 15.20
N LYS A 64 -8.89 -0.45 16.38
CA LYS A 64 -9.54 -0.31 17.70
C LYS A 64 -10.69 -1.29 18.01
N THR A 65 -10.81 -2.41 17.32
CA THR A 65 -11.86 -3.44 17.51
C THR A 65 -11.35 -4.71 18.21
N GLY A 66 -10.66 -4.58 19.35
CA GLY A 66 -10.20 -5.73 20.15
C GLY A 66 -9.53 -6.84 19.32
N HIS A 67 -9.87 -8.10 19.58
CA HIS A 67 -9.32 -9.25 18.86
C HIS A 67 -10.01 -9.54 17.51
N LYS A 68 -11.23 -9.05 17.27
CA LYS A 68 -12.00 -9.26 16.04
C LYS A 68 -11.95 -8.01 15.17
N ARG A 69 -11.02 -7.99 14.23
CA ARG A 69 -10.67 -6.79 13.46
C ARG A 69 -10.62 -6.99 11.95
N TYR A 70 -10.80 -8.22 11.46
CA TYR A 70 -10.73 -8.53 10.03
C TYR A 70 -12.14 -8.67 9.47
N PRO A 71 -12.58 -7.81 8.56
CA PRO A 71 -13.87 -7.98 7.91
C PRO A 71 -14.01 -9.34 7.22
N LEU A 72 -15.18 -9.97 7.35
CA LEU A 72 -15.47 -11.29 6.79
C LEU A 72 -15.22 -11.36 5.27
N HIS A 73 -15.45 -10.27 4.54
CA HIS A 73 -15.24 -10.20 3.10
C HIS A 73 -13.77 -10.37 2.68
N ASN A 74 -12.81 -10.19 3.60
CA ASN A 74 -11.40 -10.50 3.31
C ASN A 74 -11.20 -11.96 2.92
N THR A 75 -12.03 -12.88 3.43
CA THR A 75 -11.98 -14.30 3.05
C THR A 75 -12.28 -14.54 1.57
N PHE A 76 -13.04 -13.64 0.94
CA PHE A 76 -13.31 -13.68 -0.49
C PHE A 76 -12.15 -13.09 -1.30
N TYR A 77 -11.73 -11.87 -0.97
CA TYR A 77 -10.70 -11.17 -1.75
C TYR A 77 -9.34 -11.86 -1.70
N TRP A 78 -8.90 -12.31 -0.52
CA TRP A 78 -7.55 -12.84 -0.32
C TRP A 78 -7.41 -14.34 -0.62
N LYS A 79 -8.52 -14.99 -0.95
CA LYS A 79 -8.53 -16.38 -1.43
C LYS A 79 -8.28 -16.48 -2.93
N ASN A 80 -8.40 -15.38 -3.67
CA ASN A 80 -8.18 -15.32 -5.10
C ASN A 80 -7.21 -14.18 -5.43
N GLY A 81 -6.05 -14.53 -6.00
CA GLY A 81 -5.00 -13.55 -6.33
C GLY A 81 -5.46 -12.43 -7.27
N ILE A 82 -6.45 -12.67 -8.14
CA ILE A 82 -7.00 -11.64 -9.04
C ILE A 82 -7.70 -10.55 -8.21
N TRP A 83 -8.53 -10.95 -7.25
CA TRP A 83 -9.24 -10.01 -6.39
C TRP A 83 -8.28 -9.25 -5.47
N ALA A 84 -7.26 -9.93 -4.92
CA ALA A 84 -6.24 -9.28 -4.12
C ALA A 84 -5.47 -8.21 -4.93
N ALA A 85 -5.07 -8.52 -6.16
CA ALA A 85 -4.40 -7.56 -7.04
C ALA A 85 -5.31 -6.36 -7.40
N GLN A 86 -6.59 -6.61 -7.66
CA GLN A 86 -7.57 -5.54 -7.92
C GLN A 86 -7.73 -4.60 -6.72
N LEU A 87 -7.77 -5.13 -5.49
CA LEU A 87 -7.82 -4.30 -4.29
C LEU A 87 -6.56 -3.46 -4.10
N GLN A 88 -5.39 -4.02 -4.39
CA GLN A 88 -4.12 -3.28 -4.31
C GLN A 88 -4.12 -2.08 -5.25
N VAL A 89 -4.54 -2.30 -6.51
CA VAL A 89 -4.69 -1.20 -7.49
C VAL A 89 -5.70 -0.17 -6.99
N GLN A 90 -6.82 -0.62 -6.44
CA GLN A 90 -7.86 0.27 -5.92
C GLN A 90 -7.36 1.12 -4.74
N GLN A 91 -6.57 0.54 -3.83
CA GLN A 91 -5.97 1.27 -2.72
C GLN A 91 -4.90 2.25 -3.16
N GLU A 92 -4.09 1.90 -4.15
CA GLU A 92 -3.09 2.83 -4.68
C GLU A 92 -3.75 4.04 -5.35
N ARG A 93 -4.83 3.80 -6.11
CA ARG A 93 -5.65 4.88 -6.66
C ARG A 93 -6.24 5.79 -5.58
N TYR A 94 -6.66 5.20 -4.46
CA TYR A 94 -7.16 5.97 -3.32
C TYR A 94 -6.06 6.83 -2.69
N ARG A 95 -4.88 6.25 -2.48
CA ARG A 95 -3.71 6.92 -1.92
C ARG A 95 -3.34 8.14 -2.76
N ILE A 96 -3.10 7.95 -4.06
CA ILE A 96 -2.71 9.02 -4.99
C ILE A 96 -3.75 10.16 -5.02
N ARG A 97 -5.04 9.84 -4.97
CA ARG A 97 -6.10 10.86 -5.01
C ARG A 97 -6.18 11.72 -3.75
N ASN A 98 -5.89 11.13 -2.60
CA ASN A 98 -6.02 11.77 -1.30
C ASN A 98 -4.67 12.24 -0.73
N GLN A 99 -3.56 11.90 -1.38
CA GLN A 99 -2.22 12.35 -1.00
C GLN A 99 -2.15 13.87 -1.01
N THR A 100 -1.69 14.44 0.11
CA THR A 100 -1.35 15.86 0.18
C THR A 100 0.09 16.08 -0.28
N MET A 101 0.45 17.32 -0.60
CA MET A 101 1.82 17.63 -1.01
C MET A 101 2.81 17.31 0.11
N GLU A 102 2.43 17.60 1.36
CA GLU A 102 3.23 17.29 2.54
C GLU A 102 3.48 15.79 2.68
N GLN A 103 2.45 14.96 2.42
CA GLN A 103 2.59 13.50 2.45
C GLN A 103 3.47 12.96 1.33
N LEU A 104 3.45 13.60 0.15
CA LEU A 104 4.36 13.25 -0.94
C LEU A 104 5.81 13.58 -0.57
N ILE A 105 6.05 14.77 0.00
CA ILE A 105 7.39 15.16 0.47
C ILE A 105 7.90 14.19 1.54
N GLU A 106 7.06 13.84 2.52
CA GLU A 106 7.43 12.88 3.57
C GLU A 106 7.78 11.50 3.00
N GLU A 107 7.06 11.03 1.97
CA GLU A 107 7.32 9.75 1.29
C GLU A 107 8.67 9.78 0.55
N LEU A 108 8.91 10.81 -0.27
CA LEU A 108 10.17 10.96 -1.01
C LEU A 108 11.37 11.12 -0.08
N GLN A 109 11.22 11.87 1.02
CA GLN A 109 12.27 11.99 2.05
C GLN A 109 12.57 10.66 2.73
N ALA A 110 11.53 9.86 3.04
CA ALA A 110 11.71 8.54 3.62
C ALA A 110 12.40 7.57 2.64
N GLU A 111 12.10 7.68 1.34
CA GLU A 111 12.75 6.91 0.28
C GLU A 111 14.25 7.27 0.14
N VAL A 112 14.57 8.57 0.08
CA VAL A 112 15.96 9.06 0.08
C VAL A 112 16.72 8.55 1.32
N LEU A 113 16.13 8.67 2.50
CA LEU A 113 16.75 8.20 3.74
C LEU A 113 16.98 6.67 3.75
N ALA A 114 16.07 5.91 3.14
CA ALA A 114 16.23 4.46 3.01
C ALA A 114 17.43 4.10 2.13
N PHE A 115 17.64 4.82 1.02
CA PHE A 115 18.83 4.66 0.19
C PHE A 115 20.11 5.11 0.93
N GLU A 116 20.09 6.27 1.57
CA GLU A 116 21.23 6.76 2.38
C GLU A 116 21.64 5.76 3.45
N THR A 117 20.66 5.12 4.10
CA THR A 117 20.89 4.10 5.11
C THR A 117 21.45 2.81 4.50
N ALA A 118 20.93 2.39 3.34
CA ALA A 118 21.37 1.17 2.65
C ALA A 118 22.81 1.30 2.11
N TYR A 119 23.14 2.47 1.55
CA TYR A 119 24.44 2.76 0.94
C TYR A 119 25.44 3.44 1.89
N LYS A 120 24.98 3.89 3.07
CA LYS A 120 25.77 4.51 4.16
C LYS A 120 26.47 5.81 3.76
N GLY A 121 25.77 6.70 3.07
CA GLY A 121 26.25 8.01 2.64
C GLY A 121 25.18 8.75 1.84
N THR A 122 25.44 9.98 1.44
CA THR A 122 24.55 10.73 0.53
C THR A 122 24.69 10.26 -0.92
N PHE A 123 23.77 10.66 -1.79
CA PHE A 123 23.82 10.29 -3.21
C PHE A 123 25.13 10.73 -3.85
N GLU A 124 25.56 11.97 -3.60
CA GLU A 124 26.80 12.53 -4.12
C GLU A 124 28.04 11.81 -3.59
N GLU A 125 28.04 11.39 -2.32
CA GLU A 125 29.15 10.64 -1.72
C GLU A 125 29.29 9.23 -2.32
N VAL A 126 28.17 8.58 -2.63
CA VAL A 126 28.13 7.19 -3.07
C VAL A 126 28.26 7.07 -4.59
N PHE A 127 27.65 7.99 -5.34
CA PHE A 127 27.49 7.91 -6.79
C PHE A 127 27.98 9.14 -7.55
N GLY A 128 28.44 10.21 -6.89
CA GLY A 128 28.80 11.47 -7.55
C GLY A 128 29.90 11.37 -8.62
N ASP A 129 30.79 10.38 -8.53
CA ASP A 129 31.88 10.15 -9.49
C ASP A 129 31.51 9.18 -10.63
N ILE A 130 30.30 8.62 -10.63
CA ILE A 130 29.88 7.62 -11.62
C ILE A 130 29.57 8.27 -12.96
N GLN A 131 30.27 7.81 -14.00
CA GLN A 131 30.09 8.29 -15.38
C GLN A 131 29.08 7.45 -16.17
N ASP A 132 28.94 6.16 -15.85
CA ASP A 132 27.99 5.24 -16.49
C ASP A 132 27.25 4.41 -15.42
N PRO A 133 26.03 4.84 -15.01
CA PRO A 133 25.22 4.14 -14.01
C PRO A 133 24.85 2.70 -14.40
N TYR A 134 24.84 2.34 -15.68
CA TYR A 134 24.50 0.98 -16.12
C TYR A 134 25.58 -0.05 -15.79
N GLN A 135 26.79 0.38 -15.39
CA GLN A 135 27.86 -0.51 -14.92
C GLN A 135 27.72 -0.89 -13.44
N LEU A 136 26.80 -0.26 -12.72
CA LEU A 136 26.54 -0.59 -11.32
C LEU A 136 25.96 -2.00 -11.19
N SER A 137 26.21 -2.64 -10.05
CA SER A 137 25.55 -3.90 -9.71
C SER A 137 24.02 -3.77 -9.60
N LYS A 138 23.57 -2.54 -9.32
CA LYS A 138 22.17 -2.15 -9.25
C LYS A 138 21.99 -0.76 -9.86
N PRO A 139 21.84 -0.67 -11.20
CA PRO A 139 21.60 0.61 -11.86
C PRO A 139 20.27 1.25 -11.44
N ASP A 140 19.26 0.44 -11.15
CA ASP A 140 17.93 0.92 -10.75
C ASP A 140 18.02 1.76 -9.47
N ASP A 141 18.73 1.28 -8.44
CA ASP A 141 18.94 2.02 -7.19
C ASP A 141 19.59 3.42 -7.41
N TYR A 142 20.41 3.60 -8.45
CA TYR A 142 20.95 4.91 -8.80
C TYR A 142 19.85 5.82 -9.37
N PHE A 143 19.06 5.32 -10.32
CA PHE A 143 18.03 6.12 -10.99
C PHE A 143 16.89 6.46 -10.03
N ASP A 144 16.40 5.48 -9.27
CA ASP A 144 15.31 5.68 -8.31
C ASP A 144 15.69 6.72 -7.25
N TRP A 145 16.91 6.64 -6.69
CA TRP A 145 17.37 7.60 -5.70
C TRP A 145 17.58 9.00 -6.30
N HIS A 146 18.18 9.09 -7.48
CA HIS A 146 18.35 10.36 -8.19
C HIS A 146 17.00 11.03 -8.49
N ASP A 147 16.04 10.27 -9.00
CA ASP A 147 14.73 10.77 -9.38
C ASP A 147 13.94 11.25 -8.15
N ALA A 148 14.04 10.55 -7.01
CA ALA A 148 13.44 10.99 -5.75
C ALA A 148 14.01 12.33 -5.25
N ILE A 149 15.33 12.54 -5.37
CA ILE A 149 15.98 13.82 -5.02
C ILE A 149 15.53 14.94 -5.97
N GLU A 150 15.51 14.67 -7.28
CA GLU A 150 15.10 15.67 -8.28
C GLU A 150 13.62 16.04 -8.16
N GLU A 151 12.76 15.08 -7.80
CA GLU A 151 11.35 15.35 -7.52
C GLU A 151 11.18 16.24 -6.29
N LEU A 152 11.92 15.98 -5.19
CA LEU A 152 11.92 16.86 -4.02
C LEU A 152 12.34 18.29 -4.36
N LYS A 153 13.42 18.48 -5.14
CA LYS A 153 13.88 19.81 -5.57
C LYS A 153 12.82 20.54 -6.38
N ARG A 154 12.12 19.84 -7.28
CA ARG A 154 11.07 20.42 -8.11
C ARG A 154 9.84 20.86 -7.30
N ILE A 155 9.56 20.19 -6.17
CA ILE A 155 8.42 20.52 -5.30
C ILE A 155 8.73 21.75 -4.42
N ASP A 156 10.00 21.98 -4.06
CA ASP A 156 10.44 23.11 -3.23
C ASP A 156 10.60 24.44 -4.00
N ASP A 157 10.66 24.42 -5.35
CA ASP A 157 10.75 25.58 -6.26
C ASP A 157 9.37 26.21 -6.60
#